data_AF-A0AAU8SXA5-F1
#
_entry.id   AF-A0AAU8SXA5-F1
#
_cell.length_a   1.000
_cell.length_b   1.000
_cell.length_c   1.000
_cell.angle_alpha   90.00
_cell.angle_beta   90.00
_cell.angle_gamma   90.00
#
_symmetry.space_group_name_H-M   'P 1'
#
loop_
_entity.id
_entity.type
_entity.pdbx_description
1 polymer ?
#
loop_
_entity_poly.entity_id
_entity_poly.type
_entity_poly.pdbx_seq_one_letter_code
_entity_poly.pdbx_strand_id
1 'polypeptide(L)'
;MDSTTRSQHLPSRSPWLLIGVTIVAILGAHLFGLLQRQPSGLDENRVLAARPSFPRSIGEWRTLADRWDSYLTDHFPPRTQIIGLVNYARYRLGYSGSKKVVVGENGWLFYDDGSHLAMAAGKRQLTSEQISDWIGGFKERQAYLKARRSSFYMLLGPVQEDIFPENRPTWMPKHTFKTEVDQILQAAQQSGIDAIVDPRKGLVAAKAQTDVYDQFDTHWTGLGAYIAYSELMSRIHQDYPDMGPLPLSYFVPTRQGPNQTARALSLMLGIADFVPHDRVSYATIPIHDPAQTIFLSPRHDWTAPQILLTGRGEGKTLLLLRDSFATELLPFLKPHFSRIITAHLQDGAFREDLIRRFKPDVVIVEVIETGARHVMGPLEDTVPTLSPLVSISPTPPSALDMKSTAAVRSCNVEYINGQLSGHSVSVKRGSTMTVTGWALDAAHQHTADAIYLRFRDQTSPSYFAPTEPSGSRPDVTAAFKLDRSLDRSGFRANVDMALPKGDYEMSVVMQVGAQTVSCPNAPRLVVTQ
;
A
#
# COMPACT_ATOMS: atom_id res chain seq x y z
N MET A 1 -12.86 9.54 26.40
CA MET A 1 -13.45 8.46 27.22
C MET A 1 -14.49 7.81 26.33
N ASP A 2 -14.19 6.71 25.67
CA ASP A 2 -14.31 5.39 26.28
C ASP A 2 -13.30 4.42 25.65
N SER A 3 -12.27 4.03 26.40
CA SER A 3 -11.30 3.01 26.00
C SER A 3 -11.81 1.65 26.44
N THR A 4 -12.81 1.12 25.72
CA THR A 4 -13.19 -0.28 25.87
C THR A 4 -12.32 -1.11 24.95
N THR A 5 -11.30 -1.74 25.55
CA THR A 5 -10.66 -2.95 25.03
C THR A 5 -11.76 -3.97 24.76
N ARG A 6 -12.24 -4.00 23.51
CA ARG A 6 -13.19 -5.01 23.05
C ARG A 6 -12.46 -6.35 23.06
N SER A 7 -12.69 -7.13 24.10
CA SER A 7 -12.37 -8.55 24.07
C SER A 7 -13.08 -9.13 22.85
N GLN A 8 -12.30 -9.76 21.99
CA GLN A 8 -12.83 -10.56 20.88
C GLN A 8 -13.65 -11.67 21.54
N HIS A 9 -14.97 -11.54 21.59
CA HIS A 9 -15.86 -12.65 21.92
C HIS A 9 -15.82 -13.64 20.76
N LEU A 10 -14.75 -14.43 20.72
CA LEU A 10 -14.66 -15.66 19.97
C LEU A 10 -15.75 -16.60 20.54
N PRO A 11 -16.50 -17.32 19.69
CA PRO A 11 -17.36 -18.39 20.18
C PRO A 11 -16.51 -19.32 21.06
N SER A 12 -17.04 -19.66 22.25
CA SER A 12 -16.47 -20.59 23.22
C SER A 12 -16.26 -21.97 22.58
N ARG A 13 -15.22 -22.13 21.78
CA ARG A 13 -14.72 -23.44 21.36
C ARG A 13 -13.61 -23.83 22.33
N SER A 14 -13.70 -25.05 22.84
CA SER A 14 -12.89 -25.55 23.93
C SER A 14 -11.39 -25.44 23.63
N PRO A 15 -10.59 -24.69 24.43
CA PRO A 15 -9.15 -24.56 24.22
C PRO A 15 -8.43 -25.92 24.32
N TRP A 16 -9.06 -26.91 24.97
CA TRP A 16 -8.54 -28.26 25.14
C TRP A 16 -8.32 -28.99 23.83
N LEU A 17 -9.13 -28.73 22.81
CA LEU A 17 -8.95 -29.37 21.50
C LEU A 17 -7.71 -28.83 20.78
N LEU A 18 -7.44 -27.52 20.89
CA LEU A 18 -6.25 -26.89 20.33
C LEU A 18 -4.97 -27.27 21.09
N ILE A 19 -5.06 -27.38 22.41
CA ILE A 19 -3.99 -27.93 23.25
C ILE A 19 -3.72 -29.40 22.86
N GLY A 20 -4.78 -30.20 22.73
CA GLY A 20 -4.68 -31.60 22.30
C GLY A 20 -4.03 -31.75 20.93
N VAL A 21 -4.45 -30.97 19.93
CA VAL A 21 -3.85 -30.99 18.59
C VAL A 21 -2.40 -30.50 18.62
N THR A 22 -2.07 -29.49 19.44
CA THR A 22 -0.69 -29.02 19.58
C THR A 22 0.19 -30.11 20.20
N ILE A 23 -0.28 -30.78 21.26
CA ILE A 23 0.41 -31.89 21.89
C ILE A 23 0.56 -33.05 20.90
N VAL A 24 -0.48 -33.42 20.16
CA VAL A 24 -0.43 -34.48 19.15
C VAL A 24 0.50 -34.12 17.98
N ALA A 25 0.54 -32.86 17.54
CA ALA A 25 1.45 -32.41 16.49
C ALA A 25 2.91 -32.47 16.96
N ILE A 26 3.19 -32.07 18.20
CA ILE A 26 4.52 -32.16 18.82
C ILE A 26 4.91 -33.63 19.02
N LEU A 27 4.05 -34.44 19.64
CA LEU A 27 4.28 -35.87 19.85
C LEU A 27 4.38 -36.63 18.53
N GLY A 28 3.60 -36.25 17.52
CA GLY A 28 3.62 -36.80 16.17
C GLY A 28 4.90 -36.44 15.43
N ALA A 29 5.42 -35.23 15.57
CA ALA A 29 6.74 -34.85 15.07
C ALA A 29 7.86 -35.69 15.73
N HIS A 30 7.76 -35.91 17.04
CA HIS A 30 8.70 -36.79 17.77
C HIS A 30 8.55 -38.27 17.36
N LEU A 31 7.33 -38.77 17.14
CA LEU A 31 7.08 -40.13 16.68
C LEU A 31 7.49 -40.34 15.23
N PHE A 32 7.30 -39.35 14.36
CA PHE A 32 7.65 -39.41 12.94
C PHE A 32 9.16 -39.53 12.74
N GLY A 33 9.96 -38.78 13.50
CA GLY A 33 11.42 -38.95 13.54
C GLY A 33 11.88 -40.30 14.12
N LEU A 34 11.04 -40.98 14.91
CA LEU A 34 11.29 -42.34 15.42
C LEU A 34 10.79 -43.44 14.47
N LEU A 35 9.84 -43.14 13.57
CA LEU A 35 9.15 -44.08 12.68
C LEU A 35 9.64 -44.04 11.23
N GLN A 36 10.53 -43.12 10.86
CA GLN A 36 11.21 -43.17 9.56
C GLN A 36 12.06 -44.46 9.47
N ARG A 37 11.49 -45.47 8.81
CA ARG A 37 12.28 -46.49 8.12
C ARG A 37 12.99 -45.81 6.95
N GLN A 38 14.30 -46.01 6.91
CA GLN A 38 15.24 -45.66 5.84
C GLN A 38 14.55 -45.47 4.48
N PRO A 39 14.52 -44.25 3.90
CA PRO A 39 14.13 -44.09 2.51
C PRO A 39 15.18 -44.78 1.63
N SER A 40 14.75 -45.75 0.83
CA SER A 40 15.61 -46.39 -0.16
C SER A 40 15.75 -45.48 -1.38
N GLY A 41 16.85 -44.72 -1.41
CA GLY A 41 17.41 -44.09 -2.61
C GLY A 41 16.79 -42.78 -3.07
N LEU A 42 17.68 -41.87 -3.53
CA LEU A 42 17.47 -40.54 -4.13
C LEU A 42 17.20 -39.43 -3.09
N ASP A 43 17.96 -38.33 -2.93
CA ASP A 43 18.85 -37.64 -3.88
C ASP A 43 19.80 -36.63 -3.17
N GLU A 44 20.51 -37.06 -2.12
CA GLU A 44 21.67 -36.33 -1.60
C GLU A 44 22.66 -37.35 -1.03
N ASN A 45 23.92 -37.33 -1.48
CA ASN A 45 24.94 -38.32 -1.08
C ASN A 45 25.47 -38.02 0.35
N ARG A 46 24.55 -37.85 1.30
CA ARG A 46 24.81 -37.51 2.70
C ARG A 46 24.27 -38.63 3.59
N VAL A 47 25.16 -39.31 4.31
CA VAL A 47 24.80 -40.33 5.30
C VAL A 47 24.17 -39.60 6.50
N LEU A 48 22.89 -39.86 6.79
CA LEU A 48 22.20 -39.31 7.96
C LEU A 48 22.92 -39.73 9.25
N ALA A 49 23.00 -38.82 10.22
CA ALA A 49 23.57 -39.12 11.52
C ALA A 49 22.83 -40.29 12.20
N ALA A 50 23.57 -41.30 12.65
CA ALA A 50 23.01 -42.41 13.42
C ALA A 50 22.69 -41.98 14.86
N ARG A 51 21.72 -42.65 15.50
CA ARG A 51 21.36 -42.37 16.90
C ARG A 51 22.58 -42.50 17.83
N PRO A 52 22.91 -41.49 18.65
CA PRO A 52 24.07 -41.57 19.55
C PRO A 52 23.93 -42.74 20.54
N SER A 53 24.95 -43.60 20.60
CA SER A 53 25.05 -44.64 21.62
C SER A 53 25.45 -44.05 22.97
N PHE A 54 25.16 -44.76 24.07
CA PHE A 54 25.58 -44.33 25.40
C PHE A 54 27.13 -44.21 25.44
N PRO A 55 27.69 -43.06 25.86
CA PRO A 55 29.12 -42.82 25.82
C PRO A 55 29.88 -43.77 26.76
N ARG A 56 30.95 -44.39 26.25
CA ARG A 56 31.79 -45.34 27.01
C ARG A 56 33.12 -44.75 27.47
N SER A 57 33.42 -43.52 27.06
CA SER A 57 34.70 -42.85 27.36
C SER A 57 34.51 -41.35 27.60
N ILE A 58 35.44 -40.72 28.31
CA ILE A 58 35.42 -39.27 28.61
C ILE A 58 35.49 -38.42 27.32
N GLY A 59 36.19 -38.91 26.28
CA GLY A 59 36.21 -38.26 24.96
C GLY A 59 34.85 -38.30 24.25
N GLU A 60 34.11 -39.41 24.39
CA GLU A 60 32.74 -39.52 23.88
C GLU A 60 31.75 -38.63 24.63
N TRP A 61 31.93 -38.44 25.94
CA TRP A 61 31.13 -37.48 26.71
C TRP A 61 31.27 -36.05 26.20
N ARG A 62 32.48 -35.65 25.76
CA ARG A 62 32.75 -34.30 25.23
C ARG A 62 32.09 -34.03 23.87
N THR A 63 31.94 -35.05 23.04
CA THR A 63 31.34 -34.97 21.69
C THR A 63 29.88 -35.45 21.66
N LEU A 64 29.29 -35.74 22.82
CA LEU A 64 27.93 -36.24 22.92
C LEU A 64 26.92 -35.18 22.45
N ALA A 65 27.14 -33.91 22.83
CA ALA A 65 26.30 -32.80 22.43
C ALA A 65 26.25 -32.63 20.90
N ASP A 66 27.41 -32.56 20.24
CA ASP A 66 27.50 -32.41 18.79
C ASP A 66 26.87 -33.58 18.01
N ARG A 67 26.99 -34.80 18.55
CA ARG A 67 26.36 -36.01 17.97
C ARG A 67 24.84 -35.99 18.13
N TRP A 68 24.34 -35.52 19.27
CA TRP A 68 22.91 -35.29 19.45
C TRP A 68 22.40 -34.15 18.59
N ASP A 69 23.16 -33.06 18.46
CA ASP A 69 22.79 -31.92 17.62
C ASP A 69 22.71 -32.32 16.15
N SER A 70 23.68 -33.09 15.66
CA SER A 70 23.68 -33.66 14.30
C SER A 70 22.51 -34.62 14.08
N TYR A 71 22.22 -35.51 15.04
CA TYR A 71 21.09 -36.43 14.97
C TYR A 71 19.74 -35.70 15.00
N LEU A 72 19.56 -34.72 15.88
CA LEU A 72 18.32 -33.96 15.97
C LEU A 72 18.11 -33.11 14.72
N THR A 73 19.16 -32.51 14.17
CA THR A 73 19.11 -31.75 12.91
C THR A 73 18.70 -32.63 11.74
N ASP A 74 19.20 -33.86 11.66
CA ASP A 74 18.92 -34.78 10.55
C ASP A 74 17.56 -35.51 10.69
N HIS A 75 16.98 -35.61 11.89
CA HIS A 75 15.79 -36.43 12.16
C HIS A 75 14.57 -35.67 12.72
N PHE A 76 14.67 -34.39 13.11
CA PHE A 76 13.48 -33.58 13.42
C PHE A 76 12.86 -33.00 12.13
N PRO A 77 11.52 -32.97 12.00
CA PRO A 77 10.90 -32.20 10.95
C PRO A 77 11.32 -30.73 11.10
N PRO A 78 11.67 -30.02 10.00
CA PRO A 78 12.04 -28.62 10.08
C PRO A 78 10.91 -27.85 10.75
N ARG A 79 11.27 -27.02 11.73
CA ARG A 79 10.39 -26.22 12.60
C ARG A 79 9.21 -25.57 11.85
N THR A 80 9.43 -25.15 10.61
CA THR A 80 8.43 -24.54 9.72
C THR A 80 7.23 -25.45 9.42
N GLN A 81 7.43 -26.75 9.22
CA GLN A 81 6.37 -27.72 8.94
C GLN A 81 5.47 -27.94 10.16
N ILE A 82 6.06 -28.01 11.37
CA ILE A 82 5.31 -28.15 12.63
C ILE A 82 4.46 -26.89 12.89
N ILE A 83 5.05 -25.71 12.69
CA ILE A 83 4.33 -24.43 12.81
C ILE A 83 3.17 -24.39 11.81
N GLY A 84 3.41 -24.79 10.56
CA GLY A 84 2.39 -24.83 9.53
C GLY A 84 1.25 -25.79 9.86
N LEU A 85 1.55 -26.99 10.37
CA LEU A 85 0.54 -27.96 10.80
C LEU A 85 -0.32 -27.43 11.96
N VAL A 86 0.31 -26.82 12.97
CA VAL A 86 -0.42 -26.21 14.10
C VAL A 86 -1.28 -25.03 13.63
N ASN A 87 -0.77 -24.19 12.73
CA ASN A 87 -1.53 -23.08 12.15
C ASN A 87 -2.68 -23.58 11.28
N TYR A 88 -2.49 -24.66 10.52
CA TYR A 88 -3.55 -25.27 9.74
C TYR A 88 -4.64 -25.86 10.63
N ALA A 89 -4.28 -26.50 11.75
CA ALA A 89 -5.24 -26.95 12.74
C ALA A 89 -6.04 -25.79 13.35
N ARG A 90 -5.38 -24.68 13.71
CA ARG A 90 -6.03 -23.45 14.18
C ARG A 90 -7.02 -22.92 13.15
N TYR A 91 -6.58 -22.80 11.91
CA TYR A 91 -7.39 -22.38 10.77
C TYR A 91 -8.65 -23.24 10.60
N ARG A 92 -8.51 -24.59 10.63
CA ARG A 92 -9.65 -25.52 10.54
C ARG A 92 -10.65 -25.38 11.69
N LEU A 93 -10.21 -24.85 12.83
CA LEU A 93 -11.05 -24.54 13.99
C LEU A 93 -11.63 -23.12 13.95
N GLY A 94 -11.36 -22.34 12.91
CA GLY A 94 -11.83 -20.96 12.76
C GLY A 94 -10.95 -19.93 13.48
N TYR A 95 -9.76 -20.30 13.92
CA TYR A 95 -8.82 -19.40 14.59
C TYR A 95 -7.73 -18.91 13.65
N SER A 96 -7.39 -17.63 13.77
CA SER A 96 -6.21 -17.07 13.11
C SER A 96 -5.02 -17.02 14.05
N GLY A 97 -3.86 -17.49 13.58
CA GLY A 97 -2.58 -17.28 14.23
C GLY A 97 -1.97 -15.89 13.93
N SER A 98 -2.59 -15.11 13.05
CA SER A 98 -2.12 -13.79 12.62
C SER A 98 -3.05 -12.69 13.14
N LYS A 99 -2.48 -11.55 13.51
CA LYS A 99 -3.25 -10.36 13.88
C LYS A 99 -3.92 -9.68 12.68
N LYS A 100 -3.45 -9.97 11.46
CA LYS A 100 -3.89 -9.32 10.22
C LYS A 100 -4.78 -10.15 9.32
N VAL A 101 -4.91 -11.44 9.63
CA VAL A 101 -5.75 -12.37 8.86
C VAL A 101 -6.90 -12.80 9.75
N VAL A 102 -8.12 -12.76 9.24
CA VAL A 102 -9.31 -13.22 9.93
C VAL A 102 -9.85 -14.43 9.19
N VAL A 103 -10.15 -15.51 9.92
CA VAL A 103 -10.78 -16.71 9.34
C VAL A 103 -12.29 -16.50 9.33
N GLY A 104 -12.87 -16.53 8.14
CA GLY A 104 -14.30 -16.45 7.89
C GLY A 104 -15.01 -17.80 7.92
N GLU A 105 -16.28 -17.78 7.55
CA GLU A 105 -17.05 -18.99 7.29
C GLU A 105 -16.53 -19.71 6.04
N ASN A 106 -16.80 -21.02 5.97
CA ASN A 106 -16.37 -21.90 4.87
C ASN A 106 -14.86 -21.89 4.58
N GLY A 107 -14.04 -21.46 5.54
CA GLY A 107 -12.59 -21.43 5.43
C GLY A 107 -12.02 -20.26 4.64
N TRP A 108 -12.82 -19.25 4.32
CA TRP A 108 -12.36 -18.02 3.67
C TRP A 108 -11.41 -17.23 4.57
N LEU A 109 -10.43 -16.55 3.97
CA LEU A 109 -9.51 -15.67 4.67
C LEU A 109 -9.77 -14.23 4.29
N PHE A 110 -9.80 -13.34 5.29
CA PHE A 110 -9.98 -11.91 5.11
C PHE A 110 -8.80 -11.14 5.71
N TYR A 111 -8.46 -9.99 5.13
CA TYR A 111 -7.45 -9.09 5.66
C TYR A 111 -8.10 -8.10 6.62
N ASP A 112 -7.45 -7.83 7.76
CA ASP A 112 -7.83 -6.71 8.60
C ASP A 112 -6.62 -6.14 9.35
N ASP A 113 -6.34 -4.86 9.16
CA ASP A 113 -5.36 -4.12 9.96
C ASP A 113 -5.97 -3.38 11.15
N GLY A 114 -7.24 -3.67 11.44
CA GLY A 114 -8.05 -2.98 12.43
C GLY A 114 -8.92 -1.88 11.84
N SER A 115 -8.79 -1.59 10.54
CA SER A 115 -9.63 -0.62 9.82
C SER A 115 -10.42 -1.23 8.67
N HIS A 116 -9.89 -2.25 7.98
CA HIS A 116 -10.46 -2.80 6.76
C HIS A 116 -11.89 -3.33 6.95
N LEU A 117 -12.09 -4.25 7.90
CA LEU A 117 -13.41 -4.83 8.15
C LEU A 117 -14.39 -3.82 8.76
N ALA A 118 -13.88 -2.79 9.44
CA ALA A 118 -14.72 -1.69 9.92
C ALA A 118 -15.24 -0.82 8.76
N MET A 119 -14.43 -0.61 7.72
CA MET A 119 -14.84 0.10 6.50
C MET A 119 -15.86 -0.74 5.72
N ALA A 120 -15.60 -2.03 5.51
CA ALA A 120 -16.57 -2.95 4.88
C ALA A 120 -17.89 -3.07 5.67
N ALA A 121 -17.86 -2.80 6.98
CA ALA A 121 -19.06 -2.72 7.83
C ALA A 121 -19.78 -1.35 7.79
N GLY A 122 -19.40 -0.44 6.89
CA GLY A 122 -20.01 0.89 6.74
C GLY A 122 -19.76 1.84 7.91
N LYS A 123 -18.80 1.56 8.79
CA LYS A 123 -18.52 2.41 9.97
C LYS A 123 -17.80 3.71 9.63
N ARG A 124 -17.30 3.82 8.40
CA ARG A 124 -16.69 5.03 7.88
C ARG A 124 -17.62 5.60 6.82
N GLN A 125 -17.96 6.87 6.97
CA GLN A 125 -18.80 7.61 6.03
C GLN A 125 -18.09 8.91 5.72
N LEU A 126 -18.28 9.42 4.51
CA LEU A 126 -17.75 10.72 4.09
C LEU A 126 -18.74 11.83 4.43
N THR A 127 -18.21 13.02 4.72
CA THR A 127 -19.02 14.23 4.82
C THR A 127 -19.44 14.70 3.43
N SER A 128 -20.50 15.52 3.35
CA SER A 128 -20.94 16.11 2.08
C SER A 128 -19.83 16.95 1.41
N GLU A 129 -18.99 17.60 2.20
CA GLU A 129 -17.82 18.36 1.71
C GLU A 129 -16.79 17.42 1.07
N GLN A 130 -16.42 16.33 1.75
CA GLN A 130 -15.49 15.33 1.20
C GLN A 130 -16.00 14.70 -0.11
N ILE A 131 -17.31 14.46 -0.20
CA ILE A 131 -17.94 13.97 -1.43
C ILE A 131 -17.86 15.03 -2.53
N SER A 132 -18.18 16.29 -2.22
CA SER A 132 -18.10 17.41 -3.16
C SER A 132 -16.68 17.59 -3.71
N ASP A 133 -15.68 17.57 -2.83
CA ASP A 133 -14.27 17.67 -3.17
C ASP A 133 -13.81 16.53 -4.08
N TRP A 134 -14.24 15.31 -3.77
CA TRP A 134 -13.94 14.13 -4.58
C TRP A 134 -14.54 14.25 -5.99
N ILE A 135 -15.78 14.69 -6.09
CA ILE A 135 -16.47 14.89 -7.38
C ILE A 135 -15.82 16.02 -8.18
N GLY A 136 -15.44 17.11 -7.51
CA GLY A 136 -14.68 18.21 -8.11
C GLY A 136 -13.35 17.72 -8.69
N GLY A 137 -12.55 17.03 -7.89
CA GLY A 137 -11.26 16.48 -8.32
C GLY A 137 -11.38 15.47 -9.46
N PHE A 138 -12.43 14.65 -9.50
CA PHE A 138 -12.69 13.77 -10.65
C PHE A 138 -12.94 14.58 -11.93
N LYS A 139 -13.83 15.58 -11.86
CA LYS A 139 -14.18 16.43 -13.01
C LYS A 139 -12.99 17.25 -13.52
N GLU A 140 -12.14 17.73 -12.62
CA GLU A 140 -10.90 18.43 -12.96
C GLU A 140 -9.94 17.55 -13.76
N ARG A 141 -9.72 16.31 -13.31
CA ARG A 141 -8.90 15.33 -14.04
C ARG A 141 -9.49 15.00 -15.40
N GLN A 142 -10.81 14.81 -15.48
CA GLN A 142 -11.51 14.56 -16.74
C GLN A 142 -11.36 15.74 -17.71
N ALA A 143 -11.51 16.97 -17.23
CA ALA A 143 -11.32 18.19 -18.04
C ALA A 143 -9.87 18.35 -18.51
N TYR A 144 -8.90 18.13 -17.61
CA TYR A 144 -7.47 18.21 -17.90
C TYR A 144 -7.06 17.23 -19.02
N LEU A 145 -7.55 16.00 -18.94
CA LEU A 145 -7.26 14.93 -19.90
C LEU A 145 -8.00 15.14 -21.22
N LYS A 146 -9.27 15.55 -21.18
CA LYS A 146 -10.05 15.89 -22.38
C LYS A 146 -9.38 17.01 -23.20
N ALA A 147 -8.84 18.04 -22.54
CA ALA A 147 -8.08 19.11 -23.21
C ALA A 147 -6.82 18.60 -23.94
N ARG A 148 -6.33 17.40 -23.59
CA ARG A 148 -5.18 16.72 -24.20
C ARG A 148 -5.58 15.55 -25.10
N ARG A 149 -6.87 15.44 -25.44
CA ARG A 149 -7.45 14.35 -26.25
C ARG A 149 -7.27 12.95 -25.62
N SER A 150 -7.23 12.91 -24.29
CA SER A 150 -7.18 11.68 -23.52
C SER A 150 -8.52 11.43 -22.82
N SER A 151 -9.03 10.20 -22.87
CA SER A 151 -10.16 9.78 -22.05
C SER A 151 -9.71 9.32 -20.66
N PHE A 152 -10.57 9.51 -19.66
CA PHE A 152 -10.28 9.19 -18.26
C PHE A 152 -11.33 8.22 -17.71
N TYR A 153 -10.89 7.11 -17.13
CA TYR A 153 -11.76 6.12 -16.49
C TYR A 153 -11.20 5.73 -15.13
N MET A 154 -12.11 5.28 -14.26
CA MET A 154 -11.77 4.68 -12.97
C MET A 154 -12.40 3.30 -12.90
N LEU A 155 -11.63 2.30 -12.49
CA LEU A 155 -12.11 0.95 -12.21
C LEU A 155 -11.93 0.67 -10.72
N LEU A 156 -13.02 0.29 -10.05
CA LEU A 156 -12.98 -0.14 -8.67
C LEU A 156 -12.67 -1.64 -8.59
N GLY A 157 -11.75 -2.02 -7.72
CA GLY A 157 -11.54 -3.39 -7.26
C GLY A 157 -12.35 -3.62 -5.97
N PRO A 158 -13.51 -4.28 -6.01
CA PRO A 158 -14.33 -4.46 -4.82
C PRO A 158 -13.62 -5.34 -3.79
N VAL A 159 -13.93 -5.18 -2.52
CA VAL A 159 -13.43 -6.08 -1.48
C VAL A 159 -14.24 -7.37 -1.50
N GLN A 160 -13.58 -8.50 -1.24
CA GLN A 160 -14.21 -9.81 -1.26
C GLN A 160 -15.33 -9.94 -0.21
N GLU A 161 -15.27 -9.15 0.86
CA GLU A 161 -16.28 -9.06 1.91
C GLU A 161 -17.64 -8.67 1.32
N ASP A 162 -17.69 -7.75 0.36
CA ASP A 162 -18.94 -7.31 -0.27
C ASP A 162 -19.45 -8.28 -1.33
N ILE A 163 -18.55 -9.05 -1.95
CA ILE A 163 -18.92 -10.08 -2.92
C ILE A 163 -19.40 -11.36 -2.22
N PHE A 164 -18.78 -11.74 -1.10
CA PHE A 164 -19.05 -12.97 -0.34
C PHE A 164 -19.47 -12.68 1.12
N PRO A 165 -20.57 -11.94 1.36
CA PRO A 165 -20.99 -11.64 2.71
C PRO A 165 -21.38 -12.89 3.51
N GLU A 166 -21.76 -13.98 2.84
CA GLU A 166 -22.02 -15.30 3.43
C GLU A 166 -20.78 -15.97 4.03
N ASN A 167 -19.58 -15.61 3.57
CA ASN A 167 -18.32 -16.21 3.99
C ASN A 167 -17.57 -15.36 5.02
N ARG A 168 -18.08 -14.17 5.37
CA ARG A 168 -17.49 -13.28 6.37
C ARG A 168 -17.29 -13.98 7.73
N PRO A 169 -16.43 -13.43 8.61
CA PRO A 169 -16.33 -13.91 9.99
C PRO A 169 -17.68 -13.91 10.71
N THR A 170 -17.94 -14.90 11.56
CA THR A 170 -19.26 -15.12 12.19
C THR A 170 -19.79 -13.94 13.01
N TRP A 171 -18.91 -13.05 13.47
CA TRP A 171 -19.25 -11.84 14.22
C TRP A 171 -19.67 -10.67 13.32
N MET A 172 -19.41 -10.76 12.02
CA MET A 172 -19.75 -9.74 11.03
C MET A 172 -21.10 -10.04 10.40
N PRO A 173 -21.99 -9.05 10.22
CA PRO A 173 -23.28 -9.30 9.57
C PRO A 173 -23.14 -9.72 8.11
N LYS A 174 -24.02 -10.65 7.70
CA LYS A 174 -24.11 -11.21 6.34
C LYS A 174 -24.87 -10.34 5.34
N HIS A 175 -25.38 -9.18 5.76
CA HIS A 175 -25.90 -8.19 4.83
C HIS A 175 -24.79 -7.21 4.42
N THR A 176 -24.87 -6.66 3.23
CA THR A 176 -23.98 -5.60 2.77
C THR A 176 -24.37 -4.27 3.41
N PHE A 177 -23.37 -3.44 3.70
CA PHE A 177 -23.56 -2.11 4.25
C PHE A 177 -23.43 -1.07 3.15
N LYS A 178 -24.07 0.09 3.33
CA LYS A 178 -23.71 1.26 2.52
C LYS A 178 -22.38 1.81 3.01
N THR A 179 -21.40 1.89 2.12
CA THR A 179 -20.05 2.36 2.42
C THR A 179 -19.82 3.76 1.85
N GLU A 180 -18.66 4.34 2.16
CA GLU A 180 -18.20 5.57 1.53
C GLU A 180 -18.14 5.48 0.00
N VAL A 181 -17.89 4.28 -0.53
CA VAL A 181 -17.80 4.03 -1.98
C VAL A 181 -19.19 4.15 -2.61
N ASP A 182 -20.22 3.65 -1.94
CA ASP A 182 -21.60 3.81 -2.40
C ASP A 182 -22.03 5.29 -2.42
N GLN A 183 -21.55 6.08 -1.44
CA GLN A 183 -21.77 7.52 -1.43
C GLN A 183 -21.08 8.22 -2.62
N ILE A 184 -19.83 7.84 -2.91
CA ILE A 184 -19.08 8.34 -4.07
C ILE A 184 -19.79 7.99 -5.37
N LEU A 185 -20.17 6.71 -5.57
CA LEU A 185 -20.85 6.24 -6.77
C LEU A 185 -22.19 6.93 -6.98
N GLN A 186 -22.98 7.09 -5.91
CA GLN A 186 -24.25 7.81 -5.96
C GLN A 186 -24.05 9.27 -6.38
N ALA A 187 -23.10 9.98 -5.75
CA ALA A 187 -22.81 11.37 -6.06
C ALA A 187 -22.24 11.55 -7.48
N ALA A 188 -21.42 10.61 -7.95
CA ALA A 188 -20.88 10.58 -9.29
C ALA A 188 -21.97 10.45 -10.34
N GLN A 189 -22.89 9.49 -10.15
CA GLN A 189 -24.05 9.32 -11.01
C GLN A 189 -24.92 10.58 -11.07
N GLN A 190 -25.23 11.18 -9.91
CA GLN A 190 -26.00 12.43 -9.82
C GLN A 190 -25.30 13.61 -10.51
N SER A 191 -23.97 13.55 -10.56
CA SER A 191 -23.11 14.57 -11.18
C SER A 191 -22.86 14.35 -12.67
N GLY A 192 -23.46 13.32 -13.28
CA GLY A 192 -23.28 12.96 -14.68
C GLY A 192 -21.94 12.29 -15.01
N ILE A 193 -21.25 11.74 -14.00
CA ILE A 193 -20.01 10.99 -14.21
C ILE A 193 -20.37 9.53 -14.48
N ASP A 194 -20.07 9.08 -15.70
CA ASP A 194 -20.32 7.72 -16.18
C ASP A 194 -19.03 6.92 -16.43
N ALA A 195 -17.88 7.50 -16.06
CA ALA A 195 -16.54 6.95 -16.31
C ALA A 195 -15.99 6.12 -15.13
N ILE A 196 -16.79 5.89 -14.10
CA ILE A 196 -16.45 5.04 -12.96
C ILE A 196 -17.14 3.68 -13.16
N VAL A 197 -16.35 2.62 -13.17
CA VAL A 197 -16.80 1.24 -13.37
C VAL A 197 -16.75 0.50 -12.04
N ASP A 198 -17.91 0.03 -11.60
CA ASP A 198 -18.09 -0.77 -10.39
C ASP A 198 -18.55 -2.20 -10.77
N PRO A 199 -17.64 -3.19 -10.75
CA PRO A 199 -17.96 -4.55 -11.21
C PRO A 199 -18.69 -5.41 -10.18
N ARG A 200 -19.09 -4.86 -9.01
CA ARG A 200 -19.75 -5.64 -7.94
C ARG A 200 -20.94 -6.44 -8.44
N LYS A 201 -21.79 -5.86 -9.30
CA LYS A 201 -22.98 -6.54 -9.83
C LYS A 201 -22.62 -7.75 -10.69
N GLY A 202 -21.67 -7.59 -11.62
CA GLY A 202 -21.22 -8.69 -12.47
C GLY A 202 -20.54 -9.80 -11.66
N LEU A 203 -19.70 -9.43 -10.69
CA LEU A 203 -19.02 -10.36 -9.79
C LEU A 203 -20.01 -11.17 -8.94
N VAL A 204 -21.01 -10.52 -8.34
CA VAL A 204 -22.06 -11.19 -7.55
C VAL A 204 -22.92 -12.11 -8.43
N ALA A 205 -23.21 -11.73 -9.67
CA ALA A 205 -23.95 -12.60 -10.58
C ALA A 205 -23.14 -13.85 -10.99
N ALA A 206 -21.82 -13.73 -11.12
CA ALA A 206 -20.94 -14.80 -11.57
C ALA A 206 -20.46 -15.74 -10.45
N LYS A 207 -20.45 -15.29 -9.19
CA LYS A 207 -19.85 -16.06 -8.07
C LYS A 207 -20.44 -17.45 -7.83
N ALA A 208 -21.66 -17.71 -8.32
CA ALA A 208 -22.29 -19.04 -8.23
C ALA A 208 -21.82 -20.02 -9.33
N GLN A 209 -21.20 -19.52 -10.40
CA GLN A 209 -20.81 -20.30 -11.58
C GLN A 209 -19.28 -20.47 -11.66
N THR A 210 -18.53 -19.55 -11.07
CA THR A 210 -17.07 -19.55 -11.10
C THR A 210 -16.49 -18.87 -9.87
N ASP A 211 -15.26 -19.23 -9.52
CA ASP A 211 -14.48 -18.52 -8.52
C ASP A 211 -14.10 -17.15 -9.07
N VAL A 212 -14.66 -16.10 -8.46
CA VAL A 212 -14.36 -14.70 -8.80
C VAL A 212 -13.31 -14.08 -7.86
N TYR A 213 -13.07 -14.68 -6.69
CA TYR A 213 -11.98 -14.34 -5.76
C TYR A 213 -11.25 -15.60 -5.30
N ASP A 214 -9.98 -15.46 -4.94
CA ASP A 214 -9.21 -16.53 -4.30
C ASP A 214 -9.52 -16.55 -2.80
N GLN A 215 -10.01 -17.70 -2.33
CA GLN A 215 -10.39 -17.94 -0.92
C GLN A 215 -9.25 -17.65 0.09
N PHE A 216 -8.00 -17.74 -0.36
CA PHE A 216 -6.79 -17.63 0.46
C PHE A 216 -5.98 -16.36 0.20
N ASP A 217 -6.55 -15.40 -0.53
CA ASP A 217 -5.92 -14.14 -0.90
C ASP A 217 -6.92 -12.98 -0.81
N THR A 218 -6.48 -11.74 -1.07
CA THR A 218 -7.34 -10.55 -1.06
C THR A 218 -7.87 -10.19 -2.46
N HIS A 219 -7.30 -10.78 -3.52
CA HIS A 219 -7.57 -10.39 -4.90
C HIS A 219 -8.62 -11.26 -5.59
N TRP A 220 -9.21 -10.71 -6.64
CA TRP A 220 -10.01 -11.50 -7.59
C TRP A 220 -9.17 -12.60 -8.26
N THR A 221 -9.85 -13.62 -8.78
CA THR A 221 -9.22 -14.59 -9.70
C THR A 221 -9.04 -13.96 -11.09
N GLY A 222 -8.37 -14.66 -12.01
CA GLY A 222 -8.34 -14.24 -13.42
C GLY A 222 -9.74 -14.13 -14.04
N LEU A 223 -10.70 -14.93 -13.58
CA LEU A 223 -12.11 -14.86 -14.03
C LEU A 223 -12.86 -13.67 -13.42
N GLY A 224 -12.62 -13.36 -12.14
CA GLY A 224 -13.13 -12.12 -11.53
C GLY A 224 -12.57 -10.88 -12.23
N ALA A 225 -11.28 -10.86 -12.53
CA ALA A 225 -10.64 -9.79 -13.30
C ALA A 225 -11.21 -9.69 -14.72
N TYR A 226 -11.51 -10.81 -15.39
CA TYR A 226 -12.15 -10.80 -16.71
C TYR A 226 -13.52 -10.11 -16.70
N ILE A 227 -14.33 -10.32 -15.64
CA ILE A 227 -15.63 -9.64 -15.49
C ILE A 227 -15.42 -8.13 -15.38
N ALA A 228 -14.53 -7.68 -14.49
CA ALA A 228 -14.21 -6.28 -14.32
C ALA A 228 -13.65 -5.64 -15.61
N TYR A 229 -12.76 -6.35 -16.31
CA TYR A 229 -12.25 -5.97 -17.61
C TYR A 229 -13.37 -5.84 -18.66
N SER A 230 -14.31 -6.79 -18.71
CA SER A 230 -15.38 -6.79 -19.69
C SER A 230 -16.30 -5.59 -19.50
N GLU A 231 -16.63 -5.25 -18.26
CA GLU A 231 -17.42 -4.07 -17.94
C GLU A 231 -16.66 -2.77 -18.27
N LEU A 232 -15.37 -2.70 -17.91
CA LEU A 232 -14.50 -1.57 -18.25
C LEU A 232 -14.40 -1.34 -19.75
N MET A 233 -14.10 -2.38 -20.52
CA MET A 233 -13.99 -2.27 -21.98
C MET A 233 -15.34 -1.99 -22.63
N SER A 234 -16.46 -2.47 -22.07
CA SER A 234 -17.80 -2.12 -22.56
C SER A 234 -18.08 -0.62 -22.40
N ARG A 235 -17.58 0.01 -21.33
CA ARG A 235 -17.66 1.46 -21.17
C ARG A 235 -16.70 2.19 -22.11
N ILE A 236 -15.46 1.74 -22.25
CA ILE A 236 -14.46 2.33 -23.16
C ILE A 236 -14.94 2.25 -24.62
N HIS A 237 -15.58 1.15 -25.02
CA HIS A 237 -16.13 0.95 -26.37
C HIS A 237 -17.08 2.06 -26.82
N GLN A 238 -17.80 2.69 -25.88
CA GLN A 238 -18.71 3.79 -26.18
C GLN A 238 -17.97 5.05 -26.66
N ASP A 239 -16.75 5.28 -26.17
CA ASP A 239 -15.89 6.39 -26.61
C ASP A 239 -14.93 5.98 -27.74
N TYR A 240 -14.60 4.68 -27.81
CA TYR A 240 -13.70 4.09 -28.81
C TYR A 240 -14.36 2.84 -29.42
N PRO A 241 -15.15 2.99 -30.50
CA PRO A 241 -15.90 1.87 -31.10
C PRO A 241 -15.04 0.69 -31.59
N ASP A 242 -13.74 0.90 -31.77
CA ASP A 242 -12.74 -0.12 -32.12
C ASP A 242 -12.23 -0.94 -30.91
N MET A 243 -12.62 -0.57 -29.69
CA MET A 243 -12.11 -1.15 -28.43
C MET A 243 -13.22 -1.78 -27.58
N GLY A 244 -13.85 -2.84 -28.10
CA GLY A 244 -14.82 -3.66 -27.36
C GLY A 244 -14.17 -4.76 -26.49
N PRO A 245 -14.89 -5.32 -25.51
CA PRO A 245 -14.39 -6.49 -24.76
C PRO A 245 -14.19 -7.68 -25.69
N LEU A 246 -13.03 -8.31 -25.60
CA LEU A 246 -12.77 -9.60 -26.25
C LEU A 246 -13.38 -10.75 -25.44
N PRO A 247 -13.93 -11.79 -26.09
CA PRO A 247 -14.48 -12.94 -25.39
C PRO A 247 -13.39 -13.70 -24.62
N LEU A 248 -13.77 -14.37 -23.53
CA LEU A 248 -12.83 -15.14 -22.69
C LEU A 248 -12.01 -16.16 -23.50
N SER A 249 -12.62 -16.76 -24.53
CA SER A 249 -11.96 -17.72 -25.45
C SER A 249 -10.79 -17.13 -26.25
N TYR A 250 -10.66 -15.80 -26.32
CA TYR A 250 -9.50 -15.14 -26.90
C TYR A 250 -8.25 -15.31 -26.02
N PHE A 251 -8.42 -15.52 -24.72
CA PHE A 251 -7.35 -15.57 -23.74
C PHE A 251 -7.00 -17.02 -23.38
N VAL A 252 -5.70 -17.32 -23.34
CA VAL A 252 -5.22 -18.66 -22.99
C VAL A 252 -5.11 -18.77 -21.46
N PRO A 253 -5.79 -19.74 -20.83
CA PRO A 253 -5.64 -19.99 -19.40
C PRO A 253 -4.25 -20.54 -19.11
N THR A 254 -3.55 -19.90 -18.18
CA THR A 254 -2.22 -20.27 -17.70
C THR A 254 -2.33 -20.64 -16.22
N ARG A 255 -2.02 -21.90 -15.89
CA ARG A 255 -1.88 -22.31 -14.50
C ARG A 255 -0.60 -21.71 -13.93
N GLN A 256 -0.75 -20.90 -12.89
CA GLN A 256 0.41 -20.36 -12.18
C GLN A 256 0.97 -21.45 -11.26
N GLY A 257 2.29 -21.60 -11.23
CA GLY A 257 2.96 -22.54 -10.32
C GLY A 257 2.89 -22.07 -8.86
N PRO A 258 3.09 -22.96 -7.88
CA PRO A 258 2.99 -22.64 -6.45
C PRO A 258 3.94 -21.50 -6.00
N ASN A 259 5.06 -21.31 -6.70
CA ASN A 259 6.03 -20.24 -6.42
C ASN A 259 5.75 -18.90 -7.13
N GLN A 260 4.69 -18.82 -7.96
CA GLN A 260 4.37 -17.64 -8.78
C GLN A 260 3.08 -16.93 -8.34
N THR A 261 2.32 -17.53 -7.41
CA THR A 261 1.08 -16.96 -6.89
C THR A 261 1.30 -16.24 -5.58
N ALA A 262 1.14 -14.92 -5.58
CA ALA A 262 0.93 -14.18 -4.34
C ALA A 262 -0.32 -14.72 -3.63
N ARG A 263 -0.11 -15.23 -2.42
CA ARG A 263 -1.15 -15.65 -1.47
C ARG A 263 -0.91 -14.96 -0.16
N ALA A 264 -1.16 -13.67 -0.16
CA ALA A 264 -0.80 -12.81 0.95
C ALA A 264 -1.35 -13.38 2.25
N LEU A 265 -2.60 -13.88 2.26
CA LEU A 265 -3.26 -14.32 3.50
C LEU A 265 -2.83 -15.72 3.96
N SER A 266 -2.76 -16.74 3.10
CA SER A 266 -2.30 -18.06 3.54
C SER A 266 -0.81 -18.07 3.91
N LEU A 267 0.02 -17.23 3.27
CA LEU A 267 1.42 -17.03 3.66
C LEU A 267 1.51 -16.30 5.01
N MET A 268 0.74 -15.21 5.20
CA MET A 268 0.69 -14.50 6.49
C MET A 268 0.16 -15.37 7.63
N LEU A 269 -0.74 -16.31 7.34
CA LEU A 269 -1.28 -17.27 8.30
C LEU A 269 -0.36 -18.48 8.49
N GLY A 270 0.63 -18.68 7.62
CA GLY A 270 1.57 -19.79 7.66
C GLY A 270 0.93 -21.13 7.34
N ILE A 271 -0.05 -21.18 6.43
CA ILE A 271 -0.75 -22.40 6.01
C ILE A 271 -0.63 -22.70 4.52
N ALA A 272 0.21 -21.96 3.80
CA ALA A 272 0.31 -22.05 2.33
C ALA A 272 0.50 -23.50 1.85
N ASP A 273 1.41 -24.26 2.44
CA ASP A 273 1.69 -25.67 2.07
C ASP A 273 0.49 -26.62 2.25
N PHE A 274 -0.53 -26.22 3.01
CA PHE A 274 -1.68 -27.07 3.39
C PHE A 274 -2.97 -26.73 2.65
N VAL A 275 -2.96 -25.74 1.75
CA VAL A 275 -4.15 -25.32 0.99
C VAL A 275 -3.92 -25.49 -0.52
N PRO A 276 -4.97 -25.75 -1.33
CA PRO A 276 -4.85 -25.94 -2.79
C PRO A 276 -4.14 -24.75 -3.43
N HIS A 277 -3.30 -24.93 -4.47
CA HIS A 277 -2.45 -23.89 -5.11
C HIS A 277 -2.85 -23.46 -6.52
N ASP A 278 -3.92 -24.03 -7.06
CA ASP A 278 -4.30 -23.85 -8.45
C ASP A 278 -4.97 -22.49 -8.71
N ARG A 279 -4.16 -21.49 -9.07
CA ARG A 279 -4.68 -20.26 -9.67
C ARG A 279 -4.57 -20.33 -11.19
N VAL A 280 -5.70 -20.14 -11.85
CA VAL A 280 -5.73 -19.89 -13.29
C VAL A 280 -5.68 -18.38 -13.49
N SER A 281 -4.61 -17.92 -14.14
CA SER A 281 -4.52 -16.58 -14.71
C SER A 281 -4.67 -16.68 -16.22
N TYR A 282 -4.86 -15.55 -16.90
CA TYR A 282 -5.01 -15.48 -18.36
C TYR A 282 -3.85 -14.71 -19.01
N ALA A 283 -2.70 -14.66 -18.33
CA ALA A 283 -1.46 -14.10 -18.84
C ALA A 283 -0.94 -14.90 -20.05
N THR A 284 -1.31 -14.48 -21.26
CA THR A 284 -0.71 -14.92 -22.54
C THR A 284 0.67 -14.31 -22.76
N ILE A 285 0.94 -13.17 -22.12
CA ILE A 285 2.22 -12.48 -22.07
C ILE A 285 2.59 -12.35 -20.59
N PRO A 286 3.79 -12.77 -20.17
CA PRO A 286 4.25 -12.58 -18.78
C PRO A 286 3.97 -11.16 -18.30
N ILE A 287 3.45 -11.03 -17.08
CA ILE A 287 3.11 -9.70 -16.50
C ILE A 287 4.35 -8.79 -16.52
N HIS A 288 5.53 -9.40 -16.32
CA HIS A 288 6.83 -8.82 -16.60
C HIS A 288 7.58 -9.75 -17.56
N ASP A 289 7.49 -9.48 -18.86
CA ASP A 289 8.48 -9.95 -19.80
C ASP A 289 9.61 -8.91 -19.80
N PRO A 290 10.81 -9.20 -19.27
CA PRO A 290 11.91 -8.25 -19.23
C PRO A 290 12.29 -7.73 -20.61
N ALA A 291 12.09 -8.52 -21.68
CA ALA A 291 12.37 -8.11 -23.05
C ALA A 291 11.36 -7.09 -23.59
N GLN A 292 10.17 -7.01 -22.98
CA GLN A 292 9.07 -6.12 -23.38
C GLN A 292 8.74 -5.07 -22.29
N THR A 293 9.60 -4.92 -21.28
CA THR A 293 9.41 -4.00 -20.16
C THR A 293 10.54 -2.98 -20.09
N ILE A 294 10.19 -1.69 -20.10
CA ILE A 294 11.14 -0.58 -19.95
C ILE A 294 10.82 0.16 -18.65
N PHE A 295 11.70 0.08 -17.66
CA PHE A 295 11.53 0.81 -16.41
C PHE A 295 11.89 2.29 -16.58
N LEU A 296 11.10 3.17 -15.95
CA LEU A 296 11.26 4.63 -15.99
C LEU A 296 11.92 5.18 -14.73
N SER A 297 12.39 4.30 -13.85
CA SER A 297 13.07 4.64 -12.60
C SER A 297 14.17 3.62 -12.30
N PRO A 298 15.08 3.91 -11.36
CA PRO A 298 16.07 2.93 -10.90
C PRO A 298 15.46 1.70 -10.20
N ARG A 299 14.19 1.77 -9.76
CA ARG A 299 13.48 0.62 -9.19
C ARG A 299 13.07 -0.32 -10.34
N HIS A 300 13.36 -1.60 -10.17
CA HIS A 300 13.04 -2.67 -11.12
C HIS A 300 12.10 -3.69 -10.48
N ASP A 301 11.01 -3.22 -9.89
CA ASP A 301 9.94 -4.04 -9.29
C ASP A 301 8.58 -3.69 -9.90
N TRP A 302 7.55 -4.48 -9.60
CA TRP A 302 6.22 -4.33 -10.20
C TRP A 302 5.51 -3.01 -9.86
N THR A 303 5.96 -2.29 -8.82
CA THR A 303 5.43 -0.99 -8.40
C THR A 303 6.12 0.17 -9.09
N ALA A 304 7.29 -0.07 -9.70
CA ALA A 304 8.03 0.95 -10.41
C ALA A 304 7.29 1.43 -11.66
N PRO A 305 7.35 2.73 -11.99
CA PRO A 305 6.84 3.22 -13.26
C PRO A 305 7.56 2.54 -14.43
N GLN A 306 6.80 2.00 -15.38
CA GLN A 306 7.34 1.19 -16.47
C GLN A 306 6.46 1.29 -17.72
N ILE A 307 7.05 1.00 -18.88
CA ILE A 307 6.36 0.84 -20.16
C ILE A 307 6.32 -0.64 -20.49
N LEU A 308 5.13 -1.16 -20.76
CA LEU A 308 4.89 -2.49 -21.29
C LEU A 308 4.64 -2.40 -22.78
N LEU A 309 5.50 -3.01 -23.59
CA LEU A 309 5.32 -3.17 -25.02
C LEU A 309 4.45 -4.40 -25.27
N THR A 310 3.37 -4.26 -26.04
CA THR A 310 2.39 -5.35 -26.23
C THR A 310 2.64 -6.18 -27.49
N GLY A 311 3.64 -5.81 -28.28
CA GLY A 311 3.90 -6.40 -29.60
C GLY A 311 3.01 -5.84 -30.72
N ARG A 312 2.04 -4.97 -30.42
CA ARG A 312 1.27 -4.24 -31.45
C ARG A 312 2.08 -3.03 -31.90
N GLY A 313 2.53 -3.01 -33.16
CA GLY A 313 3.37 -1.94 -33.71
C GLY A 313 2.70 -0.55 -33.68
N GLU A 314 1.43 -0.49 -34.07
CA GLU A 314 0.61 0.73 -34.04
C GLU A 314 -0.66 0.53 -33.19
N GLY A 315 -1.15 1.59 -32.56
CA GLY A 315 -2.36 1.57 -31.74
C GLY A 315 -2.31 2.54 -30.58
N LYS A 316 -3.39 2.55 -29.78
CA LYS A 316 -3.57 3.49 -28.67
C LYS A 316 -2.59 3.23 -27.52
N THR A 317 -2.26 4.29 -26.80
CA THR A 317 -1.41 4.28 -25.60
C THR A 317 -2.27 4.38 -24.34
N LEU A 318 -2.09 3.46 -23.41
CA LEU A 318 -2.71 3.49 -22.09
C LEU A 318 -1.73 4.02 -21.04
N LEU A 319 -2.18 4.93 -20.17
CA LEU A 319 -1.58 5.14 -18.85
C LEU A 319 -2.48 4.48 -17.79
N LEU A 320 -1.96 3.45 -17.12
CA LEU A 320 -2.63 2.72 -16.07
C LEU A 320 -1.99 3.07 -14.71
N LEU A 321 -2.70 3.87 -13.93
CA LEU A 321 -2.40 4.11 -12.52
C LEU A 321 -3.10 3.01 -11.72
N ARG A 322 -2.35 2.21 -10.95
CA ARG A 322 -2.85 0.94 -10.44
C ARG A 322 -2.42 0.60 -9.02
N ASP A 323 -3.13 -0.33 -8.41
CA ASP A 323 -2.62 -1.13 -7.32
C ASP A 323 -2.38 -2.59 -7.76
N SER A 324 -2.42 -3.53 -6.81
CA SER A 324 -2.20 -4.95 -7.06
C SER A 324 -3.38 -5.66 -7.76
N PHE A 325 -4.61 -5.13 -7.71
CA PHE A 325 -5.77 -5.68 -8.41
C PHE A 325 -5.59 -5.67 -9.93
N ALA A 326 -4.95 -4.65 -10.50
CA ALA A 326 -4.58 -4.58 -11.91
C ALA A 326 -3.67 -5.70 -12.40
N THR A 327 -3.03 -6.47 -11.52
CA THR A 327 -2.15 -7.58 -11.90
C THR A 327 -2.87 -8.60 -12.79
N GLU A 328 -4.09 -9.00 -12.43
CA GLU A 328 -4.91 -9.92 -13.22
C GLU A 328 -5.66 -9.22 -14.37
N LEU A 329 -5.76 -7.88 -14.36
CA LEU A 329 -6.37 -7.12 -15.45
C LEU A 329 -5.43 -6.93 -16.64
N LEU A 330 -4.13 -6.77 -16.38
CA LEU A 330 -3.14 -6.45 -17.40
C LEU A 330 -3.18 -7.37 -18.62
N PRO A 331 -3.24 -8.71 -18.50
CA PRO A 331 -3.33 -9.59 -19.65
C PRO A 331 -4.50 -9.28 -20.59
N PHE A 332 -5.64 -8.89 -20.04
CA PHE A 332 -6.84 -8.57 -20.81
C PHE A 332 -6.76 -7.22 -21.51
N LEU A 333 -5.98 -6.28 -20.96
CA LEU A 333 -5.76 -4.95 -21.55
C LEU A 333 -4.73 -4.98 -22.69
N LYS A 334 -3.72 -5.86 -22.63
CA LYS A 334 -2.61 -5.91 -23.61
C LYS A 334 -3.09 -5.98 -25.08
N PRO A 335 -4.13 -6.75 -25.46
CA PRO A 335 -4.62 -6.77 -26.83
C PRO A 335 -5.17 -5.43 -27.34
N HIS A 336 -5.56 -4.49 -26.49
CA HIS A 336 -6.23 -3.25 -26.88
C HIS A 336 -5.28 -2.08 -27.13
N PHE A 337 -4.05 -2.16 -26.64
CA PHE A 337 -3.10 -1.05 -26.64
C PHE A 337 -1.78 -1.44 -27.31
N SER A 338 -1.11 -0.49 -27.95
CA SER A 338 0.25 -0.68 -28.50
C SER A 338 1.31 -0.65 -27.40
N ARG A 339 1.07 0.17 -26.38
CA ARG A 339 1.90 0.30 -25.20
C ARG A 339 1.04 0.63 -23.99
N ILE A 340 1.43 0.12 -22.84
CA ILE A 340 0.80 0.40 -21.55
C ILE A 340 1.87 0.97 -20.63
N ILE A 341 1.73 2.24 -20.24
CA ILE A 341 2.54 2.85 -19.19
C ILE A 341 1.85 2.53 -17.87
N THR A 342 2.54 1.87 -16.95
CA THR A 342 1.99 1.58 -15.62
C THR A 342 2.74 2.37 -14.56
N ALA A 343 2.03 2.89 -13.57
CA ALA A 343 2.62 3.43 -12.34
C ALA A 343 1.76 3.03 -11.14
N HIS A 344 2.39 2.75 -10.01
CA HIS A 344 1.66 2.39 -8.80
C HIS A 344 1.05 3.63 -8.13
N LEU A 345 -0.13 3.50 -7.53
CA LEU A 345 -0.82 4.62 -6.86
C LEU A 345 -0.03 5.23 -5.69
N GLN A 346 0.93 4.49 -5.13
CA GLN A 346 1.88 5.03 -4.13
C GLN A 346 2.73 6.19 -4.68
N ASP A 347 2.97 6.23 -6.00
CA ASP A 347 3.72 7.29 -6.66
C ASP A 347 2.80 8.46 -7.08
N GLY A 348 1.52 8.41 -6.69
CA GLY A 348 0.50 9.42 -6.98
C GLY A 348 -0.66 8.88 -7.82
N ALA A 349 -1.87 9.29 -7.46
CA ALA A 349 -3.11 8.97 -8.17
C ALA A 349 -3.35 9.83 -9.42
N PHE A 350 -2.47 10.79 -9.70
CA PHE A 350 -2.48 11.59 -10.92
C PHE A 350 -1.04 11.93 -11.33
N ARG A 351 -0.62 11.47 -12.51
CA ARG A 351 0.79 11.55 -12.98
C ARG A 351 0.92 12.44 -14.20
N GLU A 352 0.85 13.76 -13.96
CA GLU A 352 0.98 14.78 -15.01
C GLU A 352 2.28 14.64 -15.82
N ASP A 353 3.39 14.26 -15.16
CA ASP A 353 4.68 14.00 -15.80
C ASP A 353 4.58 12.89 -16.86
N LEU A 354 3.87 11.79 -16.56
CA LEU A 354 3.66 10.69 -17.50
C LEU A 354 2.65 11.07 -18.58
N ILE A 355 1.59 11.80 -18.22
CA ILE A 355 0.58 12.29 -19.18
C ILE A 355 1.24 13.20 -20.22
N ARG A 356 2.07 14.16 -19.79
CA ARG A 356 2.77 15.09 -20.70
C ARG A 356 3.81 14.39 -21.56
N ARG A 357 4.57 13.46 -20.97
CA ARG A 357 5.65 12.75 -21.65
C ARG A 357 5.14 11.77 -22.69
N PHE A 358 4.12 10.99 -22.35
CA PHE A 358 3.67 9.86 -23.18
C PHE A 358 2.40 10.15 -23.97
N LYS A 359 1.67 11.23 -23.64
CA LYS A 359 0.44 11.67 -24.33
C LYS A 359 -0.54 10.49 -24.54
N PRO A 360 -0.98 9.82 -23.47
CA PRO A 360 -1.82 8.63 -23.57
C PRO A 360 -3.16 8.96 -24.23
N ASP A 361 -3.70 8.04 -25.02
CA ASP A 361 -5.07 8.14 -25.53
C ASP A 361 -6.09 7.86 -24.41
N VAL A 362 -5.75 6.92 -23.53
CA VAL A 362 -6.61 6.48 -22.43
C VAL A 362 -5.83 6.51 -21.12
N VAL A 363 -6.44 7.05 -20.06
CA VAL A 363 -5.93 7.01 -18.70
C VAL A 363 -6.92 6.24 -17.83
N ILE A 364 -6.43 5.24 -17.10
CA ILE A 364 -7.24 4.41 -16.19
C ILE A 364 -6.62 4.50 -14.79
N VAL A 365 -7.45 4.81 -13.81
CA VAL A 365 -7.13 4.62 -12.38
C VAL A 365 -7.84 3.35 -11.92
N GLU A 366 -7.07 2.31 -11.68
CA GLU A 366 -7.51 1.08 -11.03
C GLU A 366 -7.16 1.18 -9.55
N VAL A 367 -8.15 1.00 -8.68
CA VAL A 367 -7.96 1.08 -7.23
C VAL A 367 -8.92 0.16 -6.49
N ILE A 368 -8.44 -0.47 -5.42
CA ILE A 368 -9.31 -1.15 -4.45
C ILE A 368 -10.34 -0.15 -3.91
N GLU A 369 -11.59 -0.58 -3.78
CA GLU A 369 -12.70 0.34 -3.49
C GLU A 369 -12.49 1.13 -2.18
N THR A 370 -11.88 0.52 -1.15
CA THR A 370 -11.52 1.21 0.10
C THR A 370 -10.45 2.29 -0.08
N GLY A 371 -9.69 2.25 -1.16
CA GLY A 371 -8.75 3.30 -1.57
C GLY A 371 -9.41 4.43 -2.37
N ALA A 372 -10.61 4.23 -2.92
CA ALA A 372 -11.26 5.16 -3.85
C ALA A 372 -11.40 6.58 -3.27
N ARG A 373 -11.71 6.70 -1.99
CA ARG A 373 -11.83 8.00 -1.28
C ARG A 373 -10.56 8.87 -1.32
N HIS A 374 -9.40 8.28 -1.58
CA HIS A 374 -8.11 8.96 -1.52
C HIS A 374 -7.56 9.39 -2.88
N VAL A 375 -8.13 8.93 -3.99
CA VAL A 375 -7.50 9.07 -5.31
C VAL A 375 -8.04 10.21 -6.18
N MET A 376 -9.20 10.79 -5.81
CA MET A 376 -9.83 11.89 -6.58
C MET A 376 -10.10 13.15 -5.75
N GLY A 377 -9.34 13.38 -4.67
CA GLY A 377 -9.37 14.71 -4.03
C GLY A 377 -9.06 15.82 -5.06
N PRO A 378 -9.40 17.08 -4.75
CA PRO A 378 -9.15 18.22 -5.63
C PRO A 378 -7.74 18.13 -6.17
N LEU A 379 -7.55 18.39 -7.47
CA LEU A 379 -6.21 18.67 -7.94
C LEU A 379 -5.77 19.88 -7.15
N GLU A 380 -4.89 19.69 -6.15
CA GLU A 380 -4.12 20.81 -5.60
C GLU A 380 -3.66 21.60 -6.81
N ASP A 381 -3.98 22.90 -6.89
CA ASP A 381 -3.75 23.75 -8.07
C ASP A 381 -2.43 23.35 -8.74
N THR A 382 -2.53 22.46 -9.72
CA THR A 382 -1.42 21.82 -10.41
C THR A 382 -1.39 22.45 -11.79
N VAL A 383 -1.32 23.77 -11.77
CA VAL A 383 -0.10 24.31 -12.34
C VAL A 383 0.97 23.92 -11.31
N PRO A 384 2.03 23.19 -11.65
CA PRO A 384 3.29 23.53 -11.02
C PRO A 384 3.59 24.98 -11.44
N THR A 385 2.88 25.96 -10.87
CA THR A 385 3.61 27.09 -10.36
C THR A 385 4.54 26.41 -9.41
N LEU A 386 5.80 26.27 -9.82
CA LEU A 386 6.90 26.26 -8.88
C LEU A 386 6.42 27.08 -7.69
N SER A 387 6.16 26.47 -6.51
CA SER A 387 5.95 27.29 -5.31
C SER A 387 7.06 28.33 -5.39
N PRO A 388 6.71 29.62 -5.48
CA PRO A 388 7.63 30.66 -5.91
C PRO A 388 8.95 30.45 -5.19
N LEU A 389 10.03 30.45 -5.95
CA LEU A 389 11.34 30.25 -5.38
C LEU A 389 11.53 31.32 -4.29
N VAL A 390 11.61 30.90 -3.03
CA VAL A 390 11.70 31.82 -1.90
C VAL A 390 13.18 32.15 -1.67
N SER A 391 13.47 33.44 -1.58
CA SER A 391 14.82 33.90 -1.29
C SER A 391 15.12 33.85 0.20
N ILE A 392 16.35 33.50 0.53
CA ILE A 392 16.86 33.53 1.89
C ILE A 392 17.17 34.97 2.29
N SER A 393 16.68 35.39 3.46
CA SER A 393 16.96 36.71 4.04
C SER A 393 17.81 36.62 5.30
N PRO A 394 18.83 37.47 5.48
CA PRO A 394 19.56 37.59 6.75
C PRO A 394 18.81 38.41 7.82
N THR A 395 17.68 39.03 7.46
CA THR A 395 16.84 39.77 8.41
C THR A 395 15.70 38.88 8.90
N PRO A 396 15.41 38.85 10.21
CA PRO A 396 14.22 38.18 10.72
C PRO A 396 12.95 38.77 10.09
N PRO A 397 11.99 37.93 9.68
CA PRO A 397 10.67 38.38 9.28
C PRO A 397 10.04 39.26 10.36
N SER A 398 9.34 40.33 9.96
CA SER A 398 8.64 41.25 10.88
C SER A 398 7.58 40.55 11.72
N ALA A 399 7.07 39.41 11.23
CA ALA A 399 6.12 38.54 11.89
C ALA A 399 6.71 37.81 13.12
N LEU A 400 8.04 37.68 13.20
CA LEU A 400 8.72 36.97 14.29
C LEU A 400 9.26 37.94 15.34
N ASP A 401 8.76 37.83 16.57
CA ASP A 401 9.40 38.44 17.74
C ASP A 401 10.52 37.54 18.27
N MET A 402 11.73 37.80 17.77
CA MET A 402 12.91 37.01 18.13
C MET A 402 13.44 37.26 19.56
N LYS A 403 12.81 38.17 20.33
CA LYS A 403 13.16 38.38 21.75
C LYS A 403 12.45 37.40 22.69
N SER A 404 11.33 36.80 22.24
CA SER A 404 10.52 35.84 22.99
C SER A 404 10.40 34.53 22.20
N THR A 405 11.41 33.66 22.33
CA THR A 405 11.41 32.36 21.65
C THR A 405 11.24 31.23 22.66
N ALA A 406 10.10 30.52 22.59
CA ALA A 406 9.90 29.27 23.33
C ALA A 406 10.31 28.06 22.47
N ALA A 407 10.84 27.00 23.09
CA ALA A 407 11.13 25.74 22.39
C ALA A 407 9.92 24.81 22.48
N VAL A 408 9.45 24.30 21.33
CA VAL A 408 8.33 23.35 21.24
C VAL A 408 8.75 22.13 20.42
N ARG A 409 8.12 20.98 20.68
CA ARG A 409 8.41 19.69 20.03
C ARG A 409 7.39 19.26 18.96
N SER A 410 6.37 20.09 18.72
CA SER A 410 5.23 19.79 17.83
C SER A 410 5.46 20.28 16.40
N CYS A 411 6.55 19.80 15.81
CA CYS A 411 7.01 20.22 14.49
C CYS A 411 8.07 19.25 13.99
N ASN A 412 8.14 19.05 12.68
CA ASN A 412 9.16 18.24 12.04
C ASN A 412 9.41 18.68 10.59
N VAL A 413 10.68 18.67 10.17
CA VAL A 413 11.02 18.61 8.74
C VAL A 413 11.02 17.13 8.37
N GLU A 414 10.29 16.74 7.32
CA GLU A 414 10.13 15.33 6.97
C GLU A 414 10.88 14.95 5.71
N TYR A 415 10.83 15.83 4.70
CA TYR A 415 11.54 15.59 3.45
C TYR A 415 12.33 16.81 3.01
N ILE A 416 13.51 16.54 2.47
CA ILE A 416 14.35 17.51 1.77
C ILE A 416 14.66 16.93 0.40
N ASN A 417 14.33 17.66 -0.66
CA ASN A 417 14.42 17.22 -2.05
C ASN A 417 13.73 15.86 -2.31
N GLY A 418 12.60 15.62 -1.62
CA GLY A 418 11.83 14.38 -1.74
C GLY A 418 12.43 13.17 -1.02
N GLN A 419 13.55 13.31 -0.30
CA GLN A 419 14.13 12.28 0.54
C GLN A 419 13.81 12.53 2.01
N LEU A 420 13.54 11.47 2.77
CA LEU A 420 13.33 11.55 4.21
C LEU A 420 14.52 12.26 4.88
N SER A 421 14.24 13.25 5.71
CA SER A 421 15.26 14.05 6.39
C SER A 421 16.11 13.16 7.31
N GLY A 422 17.37 12.94 6.95
CA GLY A 422 18.36 12.27 7.79
C GLY A 422 18.93 13.20 8.87
N HIS A 423 20.14 12.90 9.37
CA HIS A 423 20.83 13.77 10.35
C HIS A 423 21.55 14.96 9.70
N SER A 424 21.95 14.82 8.43
CA SER A 424 22.62 15.87 7.64
C SER A 424 22.26 15.78 6.17
N VAL A 425 22.14 16.92 5.49
CA VAL A 425 21.89 17.01 4.04
C VAL A 425 22.89 17.97 3.40
N SER A 426 23.49 17.57 2.28
CA SER A 426 24.37 18.42 1.49
C SER A 426 23.62 19.05 0.33
N VAL A 427 23.75 20.36 0.15
CA VAL A 427 23.06 21.11 -0.90
C VAL A 427 24.02 22.08 -1.58
N LYS A 428 23.95 22.17 -2.91
CA LYS A 428 24.80 23.05 -3.68
C LYS A 428 24.31 24.50 -3.62
N ARG A 429 25.21 25.45 -3.43
CA ARG A 429 24.90 26.88 -3.54
C ARG A 429 24.37 27.22 -4.93
N GLY A 430 23.33 28.05 -5.01
CA GLY A 430 22.65 28.43 -6.25
C GLY A 430 21.76 27.33 -6.84
N SER A 431 21.53 26.24 -6.10
CA SER A 431 20.50 25.26 -6.44
C SER A 431 19.20 25.54 -5.70
N THR A 432 18.11 24.86 -6.10
CA THR A 432 16.84 24.89 -5.37
C THR A 432 16.79 23.74 -4.37
N MET A 433 16.40 24.04 -3.13
CA MET A 433 16.12 23.04 -2.10
C MET A 433 14.63 23.03 -1.78
N THR A 434 13.97 21.90 -1.97
CA THR A 434 12.58 21.72 -1.57
C THR A 434 12.53 21.11 -0.17
N VAL A 435 11.85 21.76 0.77
CA VAL A 435 11.65 21.27 2.13
C VAL A 435 10.16 21.11 2.39
N THR A 436 9.76 19.97 2.96
CA THR A 436 8.39 19.74 3.41
C THR A 436 8.35 19.18 4.82
N GLY A 437 7.33 19.55 5.58
CA GLY A 437 7.15 19.08 6.94
C GLY A 437 5.81 19.52 7.52
N TRP A 438 5.74 19.60 8.84
CA TRP A 438 4.58 20.08 9.58
C TRP A 438 5.00 20.86 10.82
N ALA A 439 4.17 21.80 11.24
CA ALA A 439 4.38 22.58 12.46
C ALA A 439 3.05 23.10 13.02
N LEU A 440 2.87 22.97 14.34
CA LEU A 440 1.71 23.47 15.07
C LEU A 440 2.02 23.68 16.55
N ASP A 441 1.17 24.42 17.25
CA ASP A 441 1.14 24.44 18.71
C ASP A 441 0.15 23.40 19.24
N ALA A 442 0.66 22.20 19.53
CA ALA A 442 -0.17 21.15 20.10
C ALA A 442 -0.63 21.44 21.54
N ALA A 443 0.10 22.27 22.30
CA ALA A 443 -0.24 22.57 23.69
C ALA A 443 -1.47 23.48 23.78
N HIS A 444 -1.57 24.42 22.85
CA HIS A 444 -2.69 25.38 22.78
C HIS A 444 -3.69 25.06 21.65
N GLN A 445 -3.50 23.94 20.94
CA GLN A 445 -4.37 23.48 19.85
C GLN A 445 -4.55 24.53 18.74
N HIS A 446 -3.44 25.04 18.21
CA HIS A 446 -3.44 26.09 17.20
C HIS A 446 -2.48 25.76 16.05
N THR A 447 -2.89 25.99 14.80
CA THR A 447 -1.96 25.95 13.65
C THR A 447 -1.07 27.18 13.65
N ALA A 448 0.15 27.10 13.15
CA ALA A 448 1.01 28.27 13.05
C ALA A 448 0.39 29.34 12.13
N ASP A 449 0.45 30.61 12.53
CA ASP A 449 0.00 31.75 11.71
C ASP A 449 0.97 32.00 10.54
N ALA A 450 2.26 31.73 10.78
CA ALA A 450 3.32 31.76 9.78
C ALA A 450 4.43 30.79 10.16
N ILE A 451 5.04 30.14 9.17
CA ILE A 451 6.14 29.18 9.35
C ILE A 451 7.33 29.61 8.48
N TYR A 452 8.51 29.60 9.08
CA TYR A 452 9.77 29.95 8.45
C TYR A 452 10.81 28.85 8.70
N LEU A 453 11.66 28.59 7.72
CA LEU A 453 12.92 27.87 7.94
C LEU A 453 13.97 28.86 8.42
N ARG A 454 14.67 28.51 9.49
CA ARG A 454 15.81 29.27 10.01
C ARG A 454 17.09 28.46 9.86
N PHE A 455 18.10 29.07 9.25
CA PHE A 455 19.44 28.52 9.08
C PHE A 455 20.41 29.31 9.94
N ARG A 456 21.13 28.64 10.84
CA ARG A 456 22.08 29.27 11.75
C ARG A 456 23.46 28.67 11.58
N ASP A 457 24.43 29.53 11.23
CA ASP A 457 25.85 29.21 11.31
C ASP A 457 26.38 29.62 12.70
N GLN A 458 27.50 29.04 13.14
CA GLN A 458 28.16 29.33 14.41
C GLN A 458 28.72 30.76 14.49
N THR A 459 28.88 31.46 13.36
CA THR A 459 29.58 32.75 13.29
C THR A 459 28.76 33.92 12.73
N SER A 460 27.57 33.65 12.16
CA SER A 460 26.77 34.61 11.37
C SER A 460 25.37 34.86 11.96
N PRO A 461 24.68 35.98 11.62
CA PRO A 461 23.26 36.14 11.91
C PRO A 461 22.44 35.01 11.26
N SER A 462 21.34 34.62 11.89
CA SER A 462 20.44 33.59 11.34
C SER A 462 19.83 34.06 10.01
N TYR A 463 19.68 33.12 9.09
CA TYR A 463 19.00 33.35 7.83
C TYR A 463 17.61 32.72 7.84
N PHE A 464 16.67 33.30 7.12
CA PHE A 464 15.27 32.88 7.13
C PHE A 464 14.74 32.70 5.71
N ALA A 465 13.92 31.67 5.52
CA ALA A 465 13.13 31.46 4.30
C ALA A 465 11.66 31.26 4.68
N PRO A 466 10.70 31.98 4.07
CA PRO A 466 9.29 31.74 4.28
C PRO A 466 8.87 30.38 3.73
N THR A 467 7.81 29.83 4.30
CA THR A 467 7.17 28.60 3.80
C THR A 467 5.74 28.88 3.40
N GLU A 468 5.16 27.97 2.65
CA GLU A 468 3.76 27.98 2.25
C GLU A 468 3.02 26.84 2.96
N PRO A 469 1.74 27.02 3.30
CA PRO A 469 0.89 25.92 3.76
C PRO A 469 0.92 24.77 2.74
N SER A 470 1.08 23.54 3.21
CA SER A 470 1.16 22.36 2.35
C SER A 470 0.30 21.23 2.90
N GLY A 471 -0.74 20.88 2.14
CA GLY A 471 -1.57 19.70 2.37
C GLY A 471 -2.30 19.64 3.72
N SER A 472 -3.18 18.66 3.83
CA SER A 472 -3.81 18.26 5.08
C SER A 472 -3.00 17.14 5.74
N ARG A 473 -2.84 17.21 7.06
CA ARG A 473 -2.02 16.35 7.95
C ARG A 473 -2.86 15.71 9.06
N PRO A 474 -3.88 14.91 8.71
CA PRO A 474 -4.71 14.22 9.69
C PRO A 474 -3.92 13.18 10.52
N ASP A 475 -2.78 12.71 10.00
CA ASP A 475 -1.83 11.85 10.70
C ASP A 475 -1.18 12.58 11.89
N VAL A 476 -0.80 13.84 11.73
CA VAL A 476 -0.24 14.69 12.79
C VAL A 476 -1.31 14.98 13.85
N THR A 477 -2.50 15.40 13.42
CA THR A 477 -3.64 15.62 14.31
C THR A 477 -3.97 14.38 15.14
N ALA A 478 -3.98 13.20 14.52
CA ALA A 478 -4.21 11.94 15.21
C ALA A 478 -3.10 11.60 16.21
N ALA A 479 -1.83 11.83 15.86
CA ALA A 479 -0.69 11.56 16.73
C ALA A 479 -0.72 12.40 18.02
N PHE A 480 -1.13 13.67 17.92
CA PHE A 480 -1.25 14.57 19.06
C PHE A 480 -2.64 14.57 19.71
N LYS A 481 -3.59 13.77 19.21
CA LYS A 481 -4.99 13.69 19.70
C LYS A 481 -5.70 15.04 19.67
N LEU A 482 -5.53 15.76 18.58
CA LEU A 482 -6.05 17.11 18.37
C LEU A 482 -7.37 17.10 17.57
N ASP A 483 -8.04 18.26 17.51
CA ASP A 483 -9.23 18.45 16.69
C ASP A 483 -8.88 18.50 15.19
N ARG A 484 -9.75 17.97 14.33
CA ARG A 484 -9.52 17.90 12.87
C ARG A 484 -9.50 19.25 12.17
N SER A 485 -10.01 20.31 12.79
CA SER A 485 -9.81 21.68 12.30
C SER A 485 -8.32 22.05 12.17
N LEU A 486 -7.42 21.32 12.85
CA LEU A 486 -5.97 21.52 12.82
C LEU A 486 -5.23 20.62 11.80
N ASP A 487 -5.95 19.93 10.92
CA ASP A 487 -5.34 19.11 9.89
C ASP A 487 -4.45 19.95 8.94
N ARG A 488 -4.64 21.27 8.85
CA ARG A 488 -3.82 22.16 7.98
C ARG A 488 -2.48 22.58 8.61
N SER A 489 -1.74 21.63 9.17
CA SER A 489 -0.45 21.88 9.84
C SER A 489 0.79 21.62 8.99
N GLY A 490 0.62 21.18 7.73
CA GLY A 490 1.75 20.92 6.83
C GLY A 490 2.30 22.19 6.17
N PHE A 491 3.59 22.18 5.82
CA PHE A 491 4.25 23.27 5.10
C PHE A 491 5.20 22.76 4.01
N ARG A 492 5.45 23.61 3.01
CA ARG A 492 6.43 23.41 1.92
C ARG A 492 7.21 24.70 1.66
N ALA A 493 8.47 24.59 1.27
CA ALA A 493 9.26 25.70 0.73
C ALA A 493 10.19 25.24 -0.40
N ASN A 494 10.23 25.99 -1.50
CA ASN A 494 11.25 25.86 -2.54
C ASN A 494 12.27 26.98 -2.38
N VAL A 495 13.37 26.70 -1.70
CA VAL A 495 14.35 27.72 -1.28
C VAL A 495 15.42 27.88 -2.35
N ASP A 496 15.69 29.13 -2.74
CA ASP A 496 16.92 29.48 -3.48
C ASP A 496 18.12 29.42 -2.52
N MET A 497 19.03 28.47 -2.75
CA MET A 497 20.15 28.22 -1.84
C MET A 497 21.28 29.22 -2.04
N ALA A 498 21.01 30.47 -1.66
CA ALA A 498 21.96 31.59 -1.70
C ALA A 498 22.90 31.66 -0.49
N LEU A 499 22.77 30.73 0.49
CA LEU A 499 23.64 30.67 1.67
C LEU A 499 25.12 30.58 1.27
N PRO A 500 26.02 31.24 2.02
CA PRO A 500 27.46 30.99 1.92
C PRO A 500 27.79 29.51 2.12
N LYS A 501 28.96 29.09 1.61
CA LYS A 501 29.48 27.75 1.89
C LYS A 501 29.71 27.61 3.40
N GLY A 502 29.18 26.56 4.01
CA GLY A 502 29.31 26.32 5.45
C GLY A 502 28.35 25.28 5.98
N ASP A 503 28.44 25.04 7.28
CA ASP A 503 27.57 24.14 8.02
C ASP A 503 26.52 24.95 8.79
N TYR A 504 25.25 24.65 8.53
CA TYR A 504 24.12 25.34 9.12
C TYR A 504 23.27 24.39 9.96
N GLU A 505 22.86 24.85 11.13
CA GLU A 505 21.76 24.25 11.87
C GLU A 505 20.44 24.76 11.27
N MET A 506 19.66 23.85 10.68
CA MET A 506 18.31 24.19 10.24
C MET A 506 17.33 24.00 11.39
N SER A 507 16.35 24.89 11.49
CA SER A 507 15.26 24.83 12.47
C SER A 507 13.98 25.37 11.86
N VAL A 508 12.82 24.90 12.33
CA VAL A 508 11.52 25.47 11.97
C VAL A 508 11.16 26.52 13.01
N VAL A 509 10.81 27.73 12.58
CA VAL A 509 10.37 28.81 13.45
C VAL A 509 8.96 29.22 13.04
N MET A 510 8.05 29.28 14.00
CA MET A 510 6.65 29.56 13.74
C MET A 510 6.13 30.67 14.64
N GLN A 511 5.22 31.46 14.11
CA GLN A 511 4.44 32.43 14.87
C GLN A 511 3.13 31.77 15.33
N VAL A 512 2.82 31.94 16.62
CA VAL A 512 1.57 31.48 17.22
C VAL A 512 1.01 32.62 18.06
N GLY A 513 0.02 33.32 17.51
CA GLY A 513 -0.48 34.58 18.06
C GLY A 513 0.64 35.62 18.18
N ALA A 514 0.91 36.06 19.42
CA ALA A 514 1.96 37.02 19.73
C ALA A 514 3.32 36.38 20.09
N GLN A 515 3.44 35.05 20.08
CA GLN A 515 4.65 34.35 20.47
C GLN A 515 5.39 33.79 19.26
N THR A 516 6.73 33.74 19.37
CA THR A 516 7.58 33.02 18.42
C THR A 516 8.04 31.72 19.05
N VAL A 517 7.95 30.64 18.28
CA VAL A 517 8.30 29.30 18.73
C VAL A 517 9.32 28.69 17.79
N SER A 518 10.36 28.06 18.34
CA SER A 518 11.43 27.43 17.57
C SER A 518 11.46 25.92 17.80
N CYS A 519 11.67 25.20 16.70
CA CYS A 519 11.80 23.76 16.63
C CYS A 519 13.22 23.37 16.19
N PRO A 520 14.04 22.80 17.08
CA PRO A 520 15.40 22.39 16.72
C PRO A 520 15.47 21.02 16.01
N ASN A 521 14.33 20.35 15.77
CA ASN A 521 14.27 19.02 15.15
C ASN A 521 14.40 19.08 13.62
N ALA A 522 15.48 19.64 13.11
CA ALA A 522 15.78 19.65 11.69
C ALA A 522 17.25 19.25 11.43
N PRO A 523 17.53 18.66 10.26
CA PRO A 523 18.87 18.17 9.92
C PRO A 523 19.89 19.30 9.84
N ARG A 524 21.16 18.93 10.03
CA ARG A 524 22.28 19.80 9.66
C ARG A 524 22.33 19.97 8.14
N LEU A 525 22.55 21.19 7.68
CA LEU A 525 22.66 21.52 6.28
C LEU A 525 24.11 21.87 5.94
N VAL A 526 24.71 21.15 5.00
CA VAL A 526 26.07 21.41 4.49
C VAL A 526 25.95 22.07 3.13
N VAL A 527 26.27 23.36 3.04
CA VAL A 527 26.20 24.11 1.78
C VAL A 527 27.54 23.97 1.05
N THR A 528 27.53 23.33 -0.12
CA THR A 528 28.70 23.14 -0.98
C THR A 528 28.76 24.18 -2.10
N GLN A 529 29.91 24.35 -2.74
CA GLN A 529 30.05 25.21 -3.94
C GLN A 529 29.37 24.61 -5.17
#